data_AF-A0A535IXH6-F1
#
_entry.id   AF-A0A535IXH6-F1
#
_cell.length_a   1.000
_cell.length_b   1.000
_cell.length_c   1.000
_cell.angle_alpha   90.00
_cell.angle_beta   90.00
_cell.angle_gamma   90.00
#
_symmetry.space_group_name_H-M   'P 1'
#
loop_
_entity.id
_entity.type
_entity.pdbx_description
1 polymer ?
#
loop_
_entity_poly.entity_id
_entity_poly.type
_entity_poly.pdbx_seq_one_letter_code
_entity_poly.pdbx_strand_id
1 'polypeptide(L)'
;MRASLGSRLVAEFTEVEPHVPRETVEAARAIAQQKTIDVVVAMGGGSAMGVGKGVVSGEGRSLIAIPTTYAGSEMTPVFGTTDRAQQRKSVRRDDAVLPRLAIYDPEVTLDLSPGLTAS
;
A
#
# COMPACT_ATOMS: atom_id res chain seq x y z
N MET A 1 6.29 15.20 0.55
CA MET A 1 6.42 14.06 -0.40
C MET A 1 6.45 14.49 -1.88
N ARG A 2 5.38 15.10 -2.44
CA ARG A 2 5.32 15.44 -3.88
C ARG A 2 6.52 16.27 -4.36
N ALA A 3 6.84 17.35 -3.64
CA ALA A 3 8.00 18.19 -3.93
C ALA A 3 9.33 17.41 -3.85
N SER A 4 9.47 16.54 -2.85
CA SER A 4 10.68 15.71 -2.64
C SER A 4 10.89 14.66 -3.75
N LEU A 5 9.81 14.14 -4.33
CA LEU A 5 9.88 13.19 -5.45
C LEU A 5 10.11 13.88 -6.79
N GLY A 6 9.64 15.12 -6.96
CA GLY A 6 9.85 15.90 -8.18
C GLY A 6 9.41 15.14 -9.43
N SER A 7 10.28 15.08 -10.44
CA SER A 7 10.01 14.36 -11.70
C SER A 7 9.90 12.84 -11.57
N ARG A 8 10.25 12.26 -10.41
CA ARG A 8 10.08 10.81 -10.15
C ARG A 8 8.64 10.45 -9.80
N LEU A 9 7.80 11.43 -9.43
CA LEU A 9 6.38 11.20 -9.20
C LEU A 9 5.63 11.17 -10.54
N VAL A 10 5.38 9.97 -11.05
CA VAL A 10 4.69 9.77 -12.34
C VAL A 10 3.18 9.58 -12.19
N ALA A 11 2.70 9.15 -11.03
CA ALA A 11 1.29 8.96 -10.72
C ALA A 11 1.05 8.99 -9.22
N GLU A 12 -0.18 9.33 -8.82
CA GLU A 12 -0.66 9.25 -7.45
C GLU A 12 -2.03 8.55 -7.45
N PHE A 13 -2.27 7.72 -6.43
CA PHE A 13 -3.54 7.03 -6.23
C PHE A 13 -3.97 7.21 -4.78
N THR A 14 -5.10 7.89 -4.56
CA THR A 14 -5.59 8.27 -3.22
C THR A 14 -6.88 7.56 -2.83
N GLU A 15 -7.48 6.79 -3.74
CA GLU A 15 -8.77 6.10 -3.53
C GLU A 15 -8.59 4.80 -2.73
N VAL A 16 -7.96 4.89 -1.55
CA VAL A 16 -7.70 3.75 -0.67
C VAL A 16 -8.85 3.59 0.31
N GLU A 17 -9.48 2.41 0.31
CA GLU A 17 -10.59 2.09 1.20
C GLU A 17 -10.20 1.06 2.28
N PRO A 18 -10.88 1.06 3.44
CA PRO A 18 -10.79 -0.03 4.41
C PRO A 18 -11.02 -1.40 3.78
N HIS A 19 -10.26 -2.39 4.27
CA HIS A 19 -10.34 -3.79 3.82
C HIS A 19 -9.90 -4.08 2.38
N VAL A 20 -9.30 -3.11 1.68
CA VAL A 20 -8.64 -3.30 0.38
C VAL A 20 -9.55 -4.02 -0.64
N PRO A 21 -10.62 -3.37 -1.11
CA PRO A 21 -11.47 -3.93 -2.16
C PRO A 21 -10.63 -4.27 -3.39
N ARG A 22 -10.98 -5.37 -4.08
CA ARG A 22 -10.24 -5.82 -5.28
C ARG A 22 -10.23 -4.72 -6.35
N GLU A 23 -11.36 -4.07 -6.56
CA GLU A 23 -11.52 -2.99 -7.53
C GLU A 23 -10.56 -1.81 -7.27
N THR A 24 -10.28 -1.49 -6.01
CA THR A 24 -9.29 -0.47 -5.62
C THR A 24 -7.89 -0.86 -6.09
N VAL A 25 -7.52 -2.13 -5.93
CA VAL A 25 -6.21 -2.65 -6.37
C VAL A 25 -6.11 -2.65 -7.89
N GLU A 26 -7.15 -3.10 -8.59
CA GLU A 26 -7.17 -3.13 -10.05
C GLU A 26 -7.10 -1.71 -10.65
N ALA A 27 -7.79 -0.73 -10.06
CA ALA A 27 -7.71 0.66 -10.48
C ALA A 27 -6.28 1.21 -10.33
N ALA A 28 -5.64 0.99 -9.18
CA ALA A 28 -4.26 1.42 -8.95
C ALA A 28 -3.26 0.71 -9.90
N ARG A 29 -3.48 -0.58 -10.16
CA ARG A 29 -2.68 -1.39 -11.09
C ARG A 29 -2.81 -0.91 -12.53
N ALA A 30 -4.01 -0.54 -12.97
CA ALA A 30 -4.23 0.00 -14.30
C ALA A 30 -3.39 1.26 -14.54
N ILE A 31 -3.28 2.15 -13.55
CA ILE A 31 -2.41 3.33 -13.61
C ILE A 31 -0.94 2.91 -13.72
N ALA A 32 -0.50 1.92 -12.92
CA ALA A 32 0.88 1.43 -12.91
C ALA A 32 1.28 0.63 -14.16
N GLN A 33 0.31 0.14 -14.94
CA GLN A 33 0.55 -0.53 -16.22
C GLN A 33 0.61 0.46 -17.38
N GLN A 34 -0.17 1.55 -17.34
CA GLN A 34 -0.14 2.61 -18.35
C GLN A 34 1.12 3.47 -18.28
N LYS A 35 1.77 3.50 -17.12
CA LYS A 35 2.97 4.29 -16.85
C LYS A 35 4.13 3.35 -16.55
N THR A 36 5.34 3.69 -16.98
CA THR A 36 6.55 2.91 -16.67
C THR A 36 6.92 3.10 -15.18
N ILE A 37 6.20 2.41 -14.29
CA ILE A 37 6.41 2.47 -12.83
C ILE A 37 7.22 1.26 -12.38
N ASP A 38 8.43 1.50 -11.90
CA ASP A 38 9.32 0.47 -11.34
C ASP A 38 9.23 0.36 -9.81
N VAL A 39 8.76 1.44 -9.16
CA VAL A 39 8.66 1.56 -7.70
C VAL A 39 7.30 2.10 -7.29
N VAL A 40 6.64 1.41 -6.36
CA VAL A 40 5.43 1.86 -5.69
C VAL A 40 5.80 2.35 -4.28
N VAL A 41 5.31 3.52 -3.90
CA VAL A 41 5.41 4.04 -2.54
C VAL A 41 4.03 3.97 -1.90
N ALA A 42 3.85 3.10 -0.91
CA ALA A 42 2.65 3.05 -0.10
C ALA A 42 2.85 3.91 1.14
N MET A 43 2.00 4.92 1.32
CA MET A 43 1.97 5.77 2.51
C MET A 43 0.59 5.68 3.14
N GLY A 44 0.54 5.41 4.44
CA GLY A 44 -0.73 5.28 5.18
C GLY A 44 -0.72 4.09 6.15
N GLY A 45 -1.92 3.67 6.58
CA GLY A 45 -2.10 2.48 7.40
C GLY A 45 -2.16 1.17 6.61
N GLY A 46 -2.66 0.11 7.26
CA GLY A 46 -2.71 -1.24 6.68
C GLY A 46 -3.42 -1.36 5.33
N SER A 47 -4.46 -0.55 5.08
CA SER A 47 -5.16 -0.52 3.79
C SER A 47 -4.28 0.00 2.65
N ALA A 48 -3.55 1.10 2.86
CA ALA A 48 -2.65 1.66 1.86
C ALA A 48 -1.52 0.68 1.53
N MET A 49 -0.97 0.03 2.57
CA MET A 49 0.02 -1.04 2.40
C MET A 49 -0.56 -2.21 1.61
N GLY A 50 -1.79 -2.64 1.91
CA GLY A 50 -2.46 -3.72 1.19
C GLY A 50 -2.70 -3.40 -0.28
N VAL A 51 -3.11 -2.17 -0.61
CA VAL A 51 -3.23 -1.72 -2.01
C VAL A 51 -1.88 -1.74 -2.70
N GLY A 52 -0.84 -1.16 -2.09
CA GLY A 52 0.53 -1.16 -2.65
C GLY A 52 1.05 -2.56 -2.94
N LYS A 53 0.84 -3.50 -2.02
CA LYS A 53 1.16 -4.93 -2.20
C LYS A 53 0.40 -5.56 -3.36
N GLY A 54 -0.88 -5.26 -3.50
CA GLY A 54 -1.69 -5.72 -4.63
C GLY A 54 -1.20 -5.21 -5.99
N VAL A 55 -0.71 -3.96 -6.04
CA VAL A 55 -0.14 -3.37 -7.25
C VAL A 55 1.18 -4.05 -7.66
N VAL A 56 2.06 -4.39 -6.71
CA VAL A 56 3.37 -4.99 -7.03
C VAL A 56 3.32 -6.51 -7.22
N SER A 57 2.33 -7.20 -6.63
CA SER A 57 2.23 -8.67 -6.67
C SER A 57 2.25 -9.22 -8.10
N GLY A 58 3.17 -10.13 -8.39
CA GLY A 58 3.31 -10.75 -9.72
C GLY A 58 3.79 -9.85 -10.85
N GLU A 59 4.24 -8.61 -10.58
CA GLU A 59 4.60 -7.63 -11.61
C GLU A 59 6.09 -7.24 -11.63
N GLY A 60 6.90 -7.75 -10.70
CA GLY A 60 8.32 -7.43 -10.63
C GLY A 60 8.66 -5.99 -10.20
N ARG A 61 7.66 -5.22 -9.73
CA ARG A 61 7.83 -3.87 -9.19
C ARG A 61 8.30 -3.92 -7.74
N SER A 62 9.07 -2.91 -7.31
CA SER A 62 9.49 -2.78 -5.91
C SER A 62 8.50 -1.97 -5.09
N LEU A 63 8.36 -2.31 -3.80
CA LEU A 63 7.51 -1.58 -2.84
C LEU A 63 8.37 -0.88 -1.77
N ILE A 64 8.07 0.39 -1.51
CA ILE A 64 8.53 1.15 -0.34
C ILE A 64 7.32 1.46 0.53
N ALA A 65 7.46 1.28 1.84
CA ALA A 65 6.41 1.55 2.82
C ALA A 65 6.75 2.77 3.68
N ILE A 66 5.79 3.67 3.86
CA ILE A 66 5.82 4.79 4.80
C ILE A 66 4.58 4.65 5.70
N PRO A 67 4.64 3.80 6.73
CA PRO A 67 3.51 3.57 7.63
C PRO A 67 3.15 4.83 8.40
N THR A 68 1.86 5.14 8.46
CA THR A 68 1.29 6.18 9.33
C THR A 68 0.48 5.59 10.48
N THR A 69 0.50 4.26 10.63
CA THR A 69 -0.14 3.49 11.71
C THR A 69 0.75 2.29 12.06
N TYR A 70 0.52 1.63 13.19
CA TYR A 70 1.29 0.47 13.64
C TYR A 70 0.70 -0.88 13.15
N ALA A 71 0.29 -0.95 11.87
CA ALA A 71 -0.39 -2.14 11.34
C ALA A 71 0.56 -3.34 11.10
N GLY A 72 1.87 -3.11 11.00
CA GLY A 72 2.88 -4.16 10.78
C GLY A 72 2.87 -4.79 9.38
N SER A 73 1.95 -4.39 8.49
CA SER A 73 1.87 -4.90 7.12
C SER A 73 3.18 -4.64 6.37
N GLU A 74 3.82 -3.50 6.60
CA GLU A 74 5.10 -3.10 6.05
C GLU A 74 6.24 -4.10 6.31
N MET A 75 6.10 -5.00 7.28
CA MET A 75 7.12 -6.00 7.65
C MET A 75 6.80 -7.43 7.17
N THR A 76 5.76 -7.61 6.35
CA THR A 76 5.28 -8.95 5.97
C THR A 76 5.09 -9.12 4.46
N PRO A 77 5.31 -10.34 3.92
CA PRO A 77 4.99 -10.68 2.53
C PRO A 77 3.51 -11.06 2.35
N VAL A 78 2.62 -10.64 3.26
CA VAL A 78 1.21 -11.04 3.27
C VAL A 78 0.33 -9.84 2.96
N PHE A 79 -0.69 -10.04 2.13
CA PHE A 79 -1.72 -9.04 1.89
C PHE A 79 -3.07 -9.71 1.67
N GLY A 80 -4.13 -8.97 1.94
CA GLY A 80 -5.49 -9.43 1.67
C GLY A 80 -6.23 -8.43 0.80
N THR A 81 -7.11 -8.95 -0.05
CA THR A 81 -8.07 -8.17 -0.82
C THR A 81 -9.48 -8.69 -0.58
N THR A 82 -10.46 -7.79 -0.60
CA THR A 82 -11.86 -8.11 -0.40
C THR A 82 -12.59 -8.11 -1.74
N ASP A 83 -13.23 -9.23 -2.07
CA ASP A 83 -14.16 -9.33 -3.19
C ASP A 83 -15.56 -8.98 -2.66
N ARG A 84 -16.02 -7.76 -2.97
CA ARG A 84 -17.34 -7.28 -2.52
C ARG A 84 -18.49 -8.00 -3.22
N ALA A 85 -18.33 -8.43 -4.47
CA ALA A 85 -19.37 -9.16 -5.18
C ALA A 85 -19.62 -10.54 -4.53
N GLN A 86 -18.55 -11.19 -4.07
CA GLN A 86 -18.61 -12.50 -3.40
C GLN A 86 -18.64 -12.41 -1.87
N GLN A 87 -18.61 -11.21 -1.29
CA GLN A 87 -18.48 -10.97 0.16
C GLN A 87 -17.35 -11.79 0.79
N ARG A 88 -16.21 -11.89 0.10
CA ARG A 88 -15.13 -12.81 0.47
C ARG A 88 -13.79 -12.10 0.58
N LYS A 89 -13.11 -12.28 1.71
CA LYS A 89 -11.72 -11.85 1.88
C LYS A 89 -10.78 -12.95 1.38
N SER A 90 -9.85 -12.59 0.51
CA SER A 90 -8.74 -13.44 0.10
C SER A 90 -7.46 -12.93 0.75
N VAL A 91 -6.62 -13.83 1.25
CA VAL A 91 -5.31 -13.51 1.82
C VAL A 91 -4.27 -14.32 1.06
N ARG A 92 -3.20 -13.65 0.64
CA ARG A 92 -2.12 -14.26 -0.13
C ARG A 92 -0.79 -13.92 0.53
N ARG A 93 0.14 -14.86 0.45
CA ARG A 93 1.56 -14.67 0.74
C ARG A 93 2.31 -14.63 -0.59
N ASP A 94 3.10 -13.59 -0.79
CA ASP A 94 3.93 -13.38 -1.97
C ASP A 94 5.20 -12.63 -1.53
N ASP A 95 6.36 -13.28 -1.63
CA ASP A 95 7.62 -12.67 -1.17
C ASP A 95 7.99 -11.42 -2.00
N ALA A 96 7.47 -11.29 -3.22
CA ALA A 96 7.68 -10.10 -4.05
C ALA A 96 6.96 -8.86 -3.50
N VAL A 97 5.95 -9.03 -2.61
CA VAL A 97 5.22 -7.90 -2.02
C VAL A 97 5.81 -7.41 -0.70
N LEU A 98 6.85 -8.06 -0.17
CA LEU A 98 7.55 -7.55 1.00
C LEU A 98 8.21 -6.20 0.64
N PRO A 99 7.92 -5.11 1.37
CA PRO A 99 8.60 -3.85 1.13
C PRO A 99 10.12 -3.99 1.20
N ARG A 100 10.83 -3.39 0.25
CA ARG A 100 12.30 -3.36 0.24
C ARG A 100 12.86 -2.36 1.24
N LEU A 101 12.04 -1.38 1.63
CA LEU A 101 12.36 -0.34 2.59
C LEU A 101 11.07 0.06 3.31
N ALA A 102 11.13 0.14 4.63
CA ALA A 102 10.12 0.76 5.47
C ALA A 102 10.73 2.01 6.12
N ILE A 103 10.07 3.15 6.00
CA ILE A 103 10.50 4.44 6.57
C ILE A 103 9.53 4.80 7.68
N TYR A 104 9.96 4.70 8.94
CA TYR A 104 9.22 5.24 10.07
C TYR A 104 9.60 6.68 10.28
N ASP A 105 8.64 7.56 10.02
CA ASP A 105 8.71 8.96 10.40
C ASP A 105 7.69 9.18 11.54
N PRO A 106 8.15 9.48 12.77
CA PRO A 106 7.23 9.66 13.89
C PRO A 106 6.29 10.85 13.67
N GLU A 107 6.67 11.86 12.89
CA GLU A 107 5.85 13.06 12.66
C GLU A 107 4.52 12.71 11.99
N VAL A 108 4.51 11.75 11.05
CA VAL A 108 3.28 11.32 10.35
C VAL A 108 2.40 10.38 11.17
N THR A 109 2.77 10.09 12.43
CA THR A 109 1.97 9.29 13.36
C THR A 109 1.36 10.10 14.52
N LEU A 110 1.72 11.37 14.67
CA LEU A 110 1.33 12.18 15.84
C LEU A 110 -0.18 12.43 15.91
N ASP A 111 -0.88 12.42 14.78
CA ASP A 111 -2.32 12.65 14.69
C ASP A 111 -3.16 11.37 14.91
N LEU A 112 -2.52 10.23 15.22
CA LEU A 112 -3.25 9.01 15.55
C LEU A 112 -4.03 9.16 16.85
N SER A 113 -5.30 8.74 16.81
CA SER A 113 -6.10 8.65 18.02
C SER A 113 -5.46 7.67 19.03
N PRO A 114 -5.59 7.88 20.35
CA PRO A 114 -5.06 6.96 21.36
C PRO A 114 -5.50 5.50 21.16
N GLY A 115 -6.73 5.27 20.67
CA GLY A 115 -7.24 3.93 20.40
C GLY A 115 -6.53 3.22 19.24
N LEU A 116 -6.17 3.95 18.18
CA LEU A 116 -5.38 3.41 17.06
C LEU A 116 -3.90 3.26 17.42
N THR A 117 -3.39 4.08 18.33
CA THR A 117 -2.01 3.96 18.84
C THR A 117 -1.83 2.70 19.69
N ALA A 118 -2.88 2.29 20.42
CA ALA A 118 -2.84 1.14 21.35
C ALA A 118 -3.33 -0.19 20.75
N SER A 119 -3.80 -0.20 19.50
CA SER A 119 -4.44 -1.36 18.84
C SER A 119 -3.46 -2.40 18.32
#